data_AF-A0A954DZ98-F1
#
_entry.id   AF-A0A954DZ98-F1
#
_cell.length_a   1.000
_cell.length_b   1.000
_cell.length_c   1.000
_cell.angle_alpha   90.00
_cell.angle_beta   90.00
_cell.angle_gamma   90.00
#
_symmetry.space_group_name_H-M   'P 1'
#
loop_
_entity.id
_entity.type
_entity.pdbx_description
1 polymer ?
#
loop_
_entity_poly.entity_id
_entity_poly.type
_entity_poly.pdbx_seq_one_letter_code
_entity_poly.pdbx_strand_id
1 'polypeptide(L)'
;METKEIEVDCPCCDTRLVIDVRTRTVLKHAPRTQLDETGRAKLDEGRWDQAIQRTSGRVDEATSKLNQALEDERAKESRLDDLFDKANKKLRDKGE
;
A
#
# COMPACT_ATOMS: atom_id res chain seq x y z
N MET A 1 -15.93 -23.14 24.72
CA MET A 1 -15.40 -21.76 24.61
C MET A 1 -14.49 -21.75 23.39
N GLU A 2 -14.87 -21.09 22.30
CA GLU A 2 -14.02 -20.99 21.10
C GLU A 2 -13.01 -19.86 21.30
N THR A 3 -11.74 -20.22 21.40
CA THR A 3 -10.63 -19.26 21.53
C THR A 3 -10.41 -18.61 20.16
N LYS A 4 -10.99 -17.41 19.98
CA LYS A 4 -10.90 -16.63 18.73
C LYS A 4 -9.47 -16.18 18.41
N GLU A 5 -8.68 -15.90 19.45
CA GLU A 5 -7.33 -15.35 19.32
C GLU A 5 -6.34 -16.19 20.14
N ILE A 6 -5.19 -16.52 19.55
CA ILE A 6 -4.10 -17.23 20.23
C ILE A 6 -2.84 -16.38 20.24
N GLU A 7 -2.12 -16.47 21.35
CA GLU A 7 -0.80 -15.87 21.49
C GLU A 7 0.26 -16.97 21.38
N VAL A 8 1.16 -16.84 20.41
CA VAL A 8 2.23 -17.81 20.14
C VAL A 8 3.55 -17.09 19.88
N ASP A 9 4.66 -17.69 20.28
CA ASP A 9 6.00 -17.18 19.96
C ASP A 9 6.51 -17.86 18.69
N CYS A 10 7.06 -17.10 17.72
CA CYS A 10 7.67 -17.71 16.53
C CYS A 10 8.92 -18.49 16.96
N PRO A 11 9.05 -19.78 16.63
CA PRO A 11 10.27 -20.56 16.90
C PRO A 11 11.49 -20.06 16.09
N CYS A 12 11.26 -19.21 15.09
CA CYS A 12 12.25 -18.72 14.16
C CYS A 12 13.01 -17.47 14.65
N CYS A 13 12.31 -16.60 15.38
CA CYS A 13 12.80 -15.26 15.70
C CYS A 13 12.28 -14.74 17.05
N ASP A 14 11.72 -15.63 17.87
CA ASP A 14 11.16 -15.34 19.20
C ASP A 14 10.22 -14.14 19.22
N THR A 15 9.50 -13.88 18.12
CA THR A 15 8.53 -12.79 18.04
C THR A 15 7.18 -13.26 18.56
N ARG A 16 6.55 -12.49 19.44
CA ARG A 16 5.22 -12.80 19.96
C ARG A 16 4.17 -12.37 18.96
N LEU A 17 3.30 -13.32 18.59
CA LEU A 17 2.26 -13.18 17.59
C LEU A 17 0.90 -13.34 18.23
N VAL A 18 -0.03 -12.46 17.89
CA VAL A 18 -1.46 -12.62 18.17
C VAL A 18 -2.15 -13.00 16.87
N ILE A 19 -2.71 -14.20 16.81
CA ILE A 19 -3.30 -14.78 15.60
C ILE A 19 -4.79 -15.00 15.83
N ASP A 20 -5.62 -14.52 14.91
CA ASP A 20 -7.03 -14.91 14.83
C ASP A 20 -7.12 -16.29 14.17
N VAL A 21 -7.57 -17.29 14.92
CA VAL A 21 -7.59 -18.68 14.46
C VAL A 21 -8.65 -18.92 13.37
N ARG A 22 -9.71 -18.10 13.35
CA ARG A 22 -10.81 -18.24 12.39
C ARG A 22 -10.42 -17.70 11.03
N THR A 23 -9.77 -16.54 11.01
CA THR A 23 -9.35 -15.87 9.78
C THR A 23 -7.93 -16.24 9.36
N ARG A 24 -7.18 -16.94 10.22
CA ARG A 24 -5.75 -17.27 10.04
C ARG A 24 -4.88 -16.03 9.80
N THR A 25 -5.29 -14.90 10.36
CA THR A 25 -4.64 -13.60 10.15
C THR A 25 -3.82 -13.23 11.39
N VAL A 26 -2.60 -12.72 11.17
CA VAL A 26 -1.79 -12.15 12.25
C VAL A 26 -2.31 -10.75 12.58
N LEU A 27 -2.87 -10.58 13.77
CA LEU A 27 -3.40 -9.31 14.24
C LEU A 27 -2.30 -8.40 14.80
N LYS A 28 -1.35 -8.98 15.55
CA LYS A 28 -0.24 -8.25 16.16
C LYS A 28 1.04 -9.08 16.07
N HIS A 29 2.14 -8.39 15.85
CA HIS A 29 3.49 -8.93 15.93
C HIS A 29 4.33 -7.97 16.77
N ALA A 30 5.07 -8.49 17.74
CA ALA A 30 6.00 -7.71 18.55
C ALA A 30 7.24 -8.55 18.87
N PRO A 31 8.45 -8.08 18.52
CA PRO A 31 9.68 -8.76 18.95
C PRO A 31 9.80 -8.67 20.48
N ARG A 32 10.40 -9.68 21.11
CA ARG A 32 10.55 -9.73 22.57
C ARG A 32 11.27 -8.53 23.19
N THR A 33 12.16 -7.91 22.44
CA THR A 33 12.86 -6.66 22.83
C THR A 33 11.93 -5.46 22.96
N GLN A 34 10.74 -5.53 22.36
CA GLN A 34 9.70 -4.51 22.44
C GLN A 34 8.51 -4.97 23.28
N LEU A 35 8.68 -5.98 24.15
CA LEU A 35 7.68 -6.36 25.14
C LEU A 35 8.00 -5.73 26.49
N ASP A 36 6.99 -5.27 27.21
CA ASP A 36 7.09 -4.84 28.59
C ASP A 36 7.12 -6.05 29.55
N GLU A 37 7.29 -5.79 30.86
CA GLU A 37 7.32 -6.82 31.91
C GLU A 37 6.01 -7.63 31.99
N THR A 38 4.93 -7.14 31.39
CA THR A 38 3.61 -7.80 31.32
C THR A 38 3.41 -8.60 30.04
N GLY A 39 4.42 -8.66 29.16
CA GLY A 39 4.36 -9.36 27.88
C GLY A 39 3.56 -8.63 26.80
N ARG A 40 3.23 -7.35 27.02
CA ARG A 40 2.53 -6.50 26.04
C ARG A 40 3.54 -5.69 25.26
N ALA A 41 3.20 -5.34 24.01
CA ALA A 41 4.07 -4.49 23.20
C ALA A 41 4.26 -3.13 23.89
N LYS A 42 5.51 -2.79 24.20
CA LYS A 42 5.91 -1.48 24.70
C LYS A 42 5.53 -0.44 23.63
N LEU A 43 4.54 0.37 23.94
CA LEU A 43 4.10 1.45 23.07
C LEU A 43 5.14 2.57 23.15
N ASP A 44 6.01 2.64 22.14
CA ASP A 44 6.84 3.81 21.90
C ASP A 44 5.97 4.92 21.29
N GLU A 45 5.98 6.10 21.89
CA GLU A 45 5.20 7.26 21.44
C GLU A 45 5.52 7.61 19.97
N GLY A 46 6.78 7.46 19.55
CA GLY A 46 7.19 7.70 18.16
C GLY A 46 6.59 6.72 17.13
N ARG A 47 6.03 5.58 17.58
CA ARG A 47 5.34 4.63 16.69
C ARG A 47 4.02 5.19 16.17
N TRP A 48 3.34 6.03 16.96
CA TRP A 48 2.08 6.66 16.55
C TRP A 48 2.31 7.72 15.49
N ASP A 49 3.34 8.56 15.67
CA ASP A 49 3.73 9.55 14.67
C ASP A 49 4.08 8.90 13.33
N GLN A 50 4.84 7.81 13.35
CA GLN A 50 5.15 7.04 12.15
C GLN A 50 3.90 6.40 11.51
N ALA A 51 2.94 5.94 12.32
CA ALA A 51 1.69 5.39 11.80
C ALA A 51 0.82 6.48 11.15
N ILE A 52 0.77 7.67 11.75
CA ILE A 52 0.10 8.84 11.20
C ILE A 52 0.75 9.23 9.87
N GLN A 53 2.08 9.39 9.83
CA GLN A 53 2.84 9.71 8.61
C GLN A 53 2.62 8.68 7.49
N ARG A 54 2.62 7.38 7.82
CA ARG A 54 2.33 6.32 6.83
C ARG A 54 0.92 6.42 6.28
N THR A 55 -0.04 6.80 7.11
CA THR A 55 -1.45 6.88 6.70
C THR A 55 -1.70 8.14 5.87
N SER A 56 -1.13 9.28 6.26
CA SER A 56 -1.21 10.53 5.49
C SER A 56 -0.52 10.39 4.13
N GLY A 57 0.69 9.80 4.09
CA GLY A 57 1.41 9.59 2.84
C GLY A 57 0.67 8.72 1.82
N ARG A 58 -0.17 7.77 2.27
CA ARG A 58 -1.02 6.98 1.37
C ARG A 58 -2.11 7.81 0.69
N VAL A 59 -2.67 8.80 1.39
CA VAL A 59 -3.69 9.70 0.83
C VAL A 59 -3.06 10.60 -0.23
N ASP A 60 -1.87 11.13 0.06
CA ASP A 60 -1.12 11.95 -0.89
C ASP A 60 -0.75 11.14 -2.15
N GLU A 61 -0.22 9.92 -1.98
CA GLU A 61 0.11 9.04 -3.10
C GLU A 61 -1.12 8.68 -3.95
N ALA A 62 -2.26 8.38 -3.30
CA ALA A 62 -3.50 8.09 -4.01
C ALA A 62 -4.01 9.31 -4.79
N THR A 63 -3.91 10.51 -4.21
CA THR A 63 -4.31 11.76 -4.86
C THR A 63 -3.41 12.07 -6.05
N SER A 64 -2.09 11.90 -5.92
CA SER A 64 -1.15 12.07 -7.02
C SER A 64 -1.44 11.10 -8.18
N LYS A 65 -1.69 9.82 -7.89
CA LYS A 65 -2.04 8.83 -8.91
C LYS A 65 -3.35 9.16 -9.62
N LEU A 66 -4.36 9.63 -8.88
CA LEU A 66 -5.63 10.05 -9.45
C LEU A 66 -5.46 11.26 -10.37
N ASN A 67 -4.72 12.28 -9.94
CA ASN A 67 -4.47 13.47 -10.75
C ASN A 67 -3.71 13.12 -12.03
N GLN A 68 -2.69 12.26 -11.93
CA GLN A 68 -1.95 11.79 -13.10
C GLN A 68 -2.85 11.04 -14.10
N ALA A 69 -3.68 10.12 -13.62
CA ALA A 69 -4.63 9.40 -14.47
C ALA A 69 -5.64 10.35 -15.13
N LEU A 70 -6.08 11.40 -14.42
CA LEU A 70 -7.00 12.39 -14.95
C LEU A 70 -6.34 13.26 -16.03
N GLU A 71 -5.09 13.67 -15.83
CA GLU A 71 -4.30 14.40 -16.83
C GLU A 71 -4.08 13.55 -18.08
N ASP A 72 -3.75 12.26 -17.92
CA ASP A 72 -3.58 11.32 -19.02
C ASP A 72 -4.88 11.17 -19.84
N GLU A 73 -6.04 11.04 -19.19
CA GLU A 73 -7.33 10.97 -19.87
C GLU A 73 -7.70 12.29 -20.56
N ARG A 74 -7.39 13.45 -19.96
CA ARG A 74 -7.59 14.76 -20.59
C ARG A 74 -6.72 14.95 -21.83
N ALA A 75 -5.48 14.47 -21.79
CA ALA A 75 -4.53 14.57 -22.91
C ALA A 75 -4.74 13.49 -24.00
N LYS A 76 -5.66 12.54 -23.76
CA LYS A 76 -5.87 11.39 -24.64
C LYS A 76 -6.43 11.78 -25.99
N GLU A 77 -7.40 12.69 -26.02
CA GLU A 77 -8.05 13.15 -27.25
C GLU A 77 -7.02 13.78 -28.19
N SER A 78 -6.30 14.81 -27.74
CA SER A 78 -5.27 15.47 -28.53
C SER A 78 -4.15 14.52 -28.96
N ARG A 79 -3.75 13.58 -28.09
CA ARG A 79 -2.75 12.57 -28.43
C ARG A 79 -3.24 11.61 -29.53
N LEU A 80 -4.52 11.25 -29.52
CA LEU A 80 -5.11 10.40 -30.56
C LEU A 80 -5.24 11.15 -31.88
N ASP A 81 -5.65 12.42 -31.85
CA ASP A 81 -5.71 13.27 -33.04
C ASP A 81 -4.33 13.45 -33.67
N ASP A 82 -3.30 13.74 -32.87
CA ASP A 82 -1.91 13.84 -33.32
C ASP A 82 -1.42 12.54 -33.99
N LEU A 83 -1.83 11.38 -33.45
CA LEU A 83 -1.48 10.08 -34.02
C LEU A 83 -2.21 9.85 -35.36
N PHE A 84 -3.47 10.25 -35.44
CA PHE A 84 -4.27 10.15 -36.64
C PHE A 84 -3.72 11.04 -37.77
N ASP A 85 -3.39 12.28 -37.45
CA ASP A 85 -2.79 13.23 -38.40
C ASP A 85 -1.42 12.76 -38.90
N LYS A 86 -0.58 12.23 -38.00
CA LYS A 86 0.71 11.63 -38.38
C LYS A 86 0.52 10.42 -39.29
N ALA A 87 -0.48 9.58 -39.05
CA ALA A 87 -0.78 8.43 -39.90
C ALA A 87 -1.27 8.89 -41.29
N ASN A 88 -2.19 9.85 -41.35
CA ASN A 88 -2.68 10.41 -42.61
C ASN A 88 -1.57 11.06 -43.42
N LYS A 89 -0.68 11.84 -42.78
CA LYS A 89 0.47 12.45 -43.43
C LYS A 89 1.38 11.39 -44.08
N LYS A 90 1.72 10.32 -43.34
CA LYS A 90 2.53 9.21 -43.86
C LYS A 90 1.89 8.49 -45.05
N LEU A 91 0.57 8.40 -45.10
CA LEU A 91 -0.14 7.77 -46.23
C LEU A 91 -0.13 8.67 -47.45
N ARG A 92 -0.30 9.99 -47.28
CA ARG A 92 -0.19 10.97 -48.36
C ARG A 92 1.22 11.00 -48.95
N ASP A 93 2.24 11.04 -48.09
CA ASP A 93 3.66 11.05 -48.51
C ASP A 93 4.10 9.75 -49.22
N LYS A 94 3.33 8.66 -49.13
CA LYS A 94 3.59 7.37 -49.82
C LYS A 94 2.76 7.17 -51.09
N GLY A 95 1.73 7.98 -51.31
CA GLY A 95 0.82 7.89 -52.45
C GLY A 95 1.21 8.79 -53.63
N GLU A 96 2.16 9.71 -53.42
CA GLU A 96 2.90 10.44 -54.45
C GLU A 96 4.19 9.70 -54.82
#